data_AF-A0A150SZ20-F1
#
_entry.id   AF-A0A150SZ20-F1
#
_cell.length_a   1.000
_cell.length_b   1.000
_cell.length_c   1.000
_cell.angle_alpha   90.00
_cell.angle_beta   90.00
_cell.angle_gamma   90.00
#
_symmetry.space_group_name_H-M   'P 1'
#
loop_
_entity.id
_entity.type
_entity.pdbx_description
1 polymer ?
#
loop_
_entity_poly.entity_id
_entity_poly.type
_entity_poly.pdbx_seq_one_letter_code
_entity_poly.pdbx_strand_id
1 'polypeptide(L)'
;MFQAVLKEVVENTEGGIATLLMDFEGIAVDSYSKPGAAFDITTIGAEFSVVLKSIQRAAEMLDAGNAAEIAIQAEKVTTLIRVVNSSYFVAFSMTPDANIGKARYLLRTRVPALLKELA
;
A
#
# COMPACT_ATOMS: atom_id res chain seq x y z
N MET A 1 -13.44 -10.29 -1.26
CA MET A 1 -13.83 -9.39 -0.15
C MET A 1 -12.79 -8.29 0.05
N PHE A 2 -11.50 -8.64 0.15
CA PHE A 2 -10.40 -7.65 0.16
C PHE A 2 -10.52 -6.66 -0.99
N GLN A 3 -10.79 -7.17 -2.20
CA GLN A 3 -11.05 -6.36 -3.39
C GLN A 3 -12.06 -5.23 -3.21
N ALA A 4 -13.13 -5.40 -2.42
CA ALA A 4 -14.14 -4.35 -2.23
C ALA A 4 -13.59 -3.16 -1.45
N VAL A 5 -12.81 -3.43 -0.40
CA VAL A 5 -12.14 -2.40 0.41
C VAL A 5 -11.01 -1.75 -0.39
N LEU A 6 -10.22 -2.56 -1.09
CA LEU A 6 -9.17 -2.10 -1.98
C LEU A 6 -9.72 -1.14 -3.05
N LYS A 7 -10.82 -1.54 -3.70
CA LYS A 7 -11.56 -0.70 -4.64
C LYS A 7 -12.09 0.56 -3.99
N GLU A 8 -12.69 0.48 -2.80
CA GLU A 8 -13.20 1.64 -2.09
C GLU A 8 -12.10 2.70 -1.86
N VAL A 9 -10.90 2.29 -1.44
CA VAL A 9 -9.77 3.22 -1.24
C VAL A 9 -9.39 3.94 -2.53
N VAL A 10 -9.33 3.21 -3.64
CA VAL A 10 -8.95 3.75 -4.96
C VAL A 10 -10.01 4.68 -5.53
N GLU A 11 -11.29 4.31 -5.43
CA GLU A 11 -12.40 5.11 -5.97
C GLU A 11 -12.69 6.36 -5.12
N ASN A 12 -12.42 6.32 -3.81
CA ASN A 12 -12.65 7.46 -2.90
C ASN A 12 -11.42 8.36 -2.70
N THR A 13 -10.37 8.14 -3.48
CA THR A 13 -9.19 9.00 -3.53
C THR A 13 -9.09 9.60 -4.92
N GLU A 14 -9.25 10.92 -5.03
CA GLU A 14 -8.97 11.65 -6.27
C GLU A 14 -7.51 11.44 -6.68
N GLY A 15 -7.28 11.09 -7.95
CA GLY A 15 -5.97 10.68 -8.45
C GLY A 15 -5.55 9.25 -8.06
N GLY A 16 -6.38 8.47 -7.36
CA GLY A 16 -6.11 7.07 -7.07
C GLY A 16 -6.02 6.21 -8.34
N ILE A 17 -4.97 5.40 -8.44
CA ILE A 17 -4.67 4.55 -9.60
C ILE A 17 -4.95 3.09 -9.28
N ALA A 18 -4.35 2.58 -8.21
CA ALA A 18 -4.40 1.16 -7.87
C ALA A 18 -4.03 0.91 -6.41
N THR A 19 -4.38 -0.27 -5.90
CA THR A 19 -4.00 -0.75 -4.59
C THR A 19 -3.81 -2.26 -4.58
N LEU A 20 -3.04 -2.74 -3.61
CA LEU A 20 -2.59 -4.12 -3.52
C LEU A 20 -2.41 -4.49 -2.05
N LEU A 21 -2.88 -5.68 -1.68
CA LEU A 21 -2.49 -6.38 -0.46
C LEU A 21 -1.47 -7.45 -0.84
N MET A 22 -0.28 -7.41 -0.23
CA MET A 22 0.84 -8.27 -0.57
C MET A 22 1.65 -8.63 0.67
N ASP A 23 2.29 -9.78 0.67
CA ASP A 23 3.25 -10.16 1.70
C ASP A 23 4.66 -9.61 1.42
N PHE A 24 5.54 -9.67 2.41
CA PHE A 24 6.93 -9.23 2.24
C PHE A 24 7.77 -10.14 1.33
N GLU A 25 7.23 -11.26 0.83
CA GLU A 25 7.88 -12.13 -0.16
C GLU A 25 7.50 -11.77 -1.60
N GLY A 26 6.61 -10.78 -1.79
CA GLY A 26 6.19 -10.32 -3.10
C GLY A 26 5.01 -11.10 -3.67
N ILE A 27 4.29 -11.87 -2.84
CA ILE A 27 3.12 -12.63 -3.26
C ILE A 27 1.87 -11.79 -3.00
N ALA A 28 1.16 -11.45 -4.06
CA ALA A 28 -0.09 -10.70 -4.00
C ALA A 28 -1.23 -11.57 -3.44
N VAL A 29 -1.93 -11.06 -2.43
CA VAL A 29 -3.16 -11.67 -1.90
C VAL A 29 -4.36 -11.23 -2.72
N ASP A 30 -4.48 -9.91 -2.95
CA ASP A 30 -5.56 -9.33 -3.74
C ASP A 30 -5.14 -7.93 -4.23
N SER A 31 -5.70 -7.46 -5.34
CA SER A 31 -5.40 -6.14 -5.89
C SER A 31 -6.60 -5.54 -6.60
N TYR A 32 -6.55 -4.22 -6.74
CA TYR A 32 -7.49 -3.48 -7.57
C TYR A 32 -6.78 -2.35 -8.29
N SER A 33 -6.99 -2.25 -9.60
CA SER A 33 -6.49 -1.16 -10.44
C SER A 33 -7.66 -0.57 -11.23
N LYS A 34 -7.66 0.75 -11.41
CA LYS A 34 -8.62 1.37 -12.34
C LYS A 34 -8.38 0.84 -13.77
N PRO A 35 -9.44 0.73 -14.60
CA PRO A 35 -9.28 0.39 -16.01
C PRO A 35 -8.29 1.34 -16.70
N GLY A 36 -7.32 0.80 -17.43
CA GLY A 36 -6.30 1.58 -18.11
C GLY A 36 -5.24 2.22 -17.20
N ALA A 37 -5.08 1.73 -15.97
CA ALA A 37 -4.01 2.16 -15.07
C ALA A 37 -2.64 2.12 -15.78
N ALA A 38 -1.90 3.24 -15.71
CA ALA A 38 -0.62 3.40 -16.40
C ALA A 38 0.50 2.51 -15.82
N PHE A 39 0.30 1.97 -14.62
CA PHE A 39 1.28 1.15 -13.91
C PHE A 39 0.61 -0.11 -13.34
N ASP A 40 1.34 -1.24 -13.40
CA ASP A 40 0.93 -2.46 -12.73
C ASP A 40 1.32 -2.40 -11.25
N ILE A 41 0.30 -2.36 -10.38
CA ILE A 41 0.49 -2.32 -8.94
C ILE A 41 1.15 -3.58 -8.40
N THR A 42 0.98 -4.72 -9.06
CA THR A 42 1.58 -6.00 -8.64
C THR A 42 3.10 -5.93 -8.81
N THR A 43 3.57 -5.42 -9.95
CA THR A 43 4.99 -5.15 -10.17
C THR A 43 5.54 -4.14 -9.17
N ILE A 44 4.83 -3.01 -8.97
CA ILE A 44 5.24 -1.98 -7.99
C ILE A 44 5.39 -2.60 -6.59
N GLY A 45 4.41 -3.40 -6.15
CA GLY A 45 4.44 -4.05 -4.85
C GLY A 45 5.60 -5.02 -4.69
N ALA A 46 5.83 -5.87 -5.69
CA ALA A 46 6.90 -6.87 -5.65
C ALA A 46 8.28 -6.20 -5.54
N GLU A 47 8.55 -5.16 -6.35
CA GLU A 47 9.80 -4.41 -6.30
C GLU A 47 9.98 -3.69 -4.95
N PHE A 48 8.91 -3.07 -4.44
CA PHE A 48 8.98 -2.39 -3.14
C PHE A 48 9.05 -3.33 -1.95
N SER A 49 8.59 -4.58 -2.05
CA SER A 49 8.71 -5.57 -0.95
C SER A 49 10.17 -5.77 -0.51
N VAL A 50 11.11 -5.72 -1.46
CA VAL A 50 12.55 -5.82 -1.22
C VAL A 50 13.06 -4.62 -0.41
N VAL A 51 12.61 -3.41 -0.77
CA VAL A 51 12.99 -2.16 -0.10
C VAL A 51 12.36 -2.07 1.30
N LEU A 52 11.12 -2.50 1.45
CA LEU A 52 10.40 -2.49 2.73
C LEU A 52 11.09 -3.30 3.81
N LYS A 53 11.61 -4.49 3.48
CA LYS A 53 12.41 -5.31 4.42
C LYS A 53 13.62 -4.55 4.95
N SER A 54 14.28 -3.78 4.08
CA SER A 54 15.43 -2.96 4.47
C SER A 54 15.01 -1.79 5.39
N ILE A 55 13.85 -1.17 5.12
CA ILE A 55 13.29 -0.10 5.96
C ILE A 55 12.90 -0.65 7.34
N GLN A 56 12.27 -1.82 7.42
CA GLN A 56 11.92 -2.47 8.69
C GLN A 56 13.16 -2.74 9.53
N ARG A 57 14.19 -3.34 8.92
CA ARG A 57 15.46 -3.60 9.60
C ARG A 57 16.12 -2.30 10.09
N ALA A 58 16.09 -1.23 9.31
CA ALA A 58 16.63 0.06 9.72
C ALA A 58 15.88 0.64 10.92
N ALA A 59 14.54 0.52 10.96
CA ALA A 59 13.74 0.97 12.09
C ALA A 59 14.04 0.17 13.37
N GLU A 60 14.23 -1.14 13.26
CA GLU A 60 14.66 -2.00 14.37
C GLU A 60 16.06 -1.61 14.88
N MET A 61 17.03 -1.40 13.99
CA MET A 61 18.39 -1.00 14.36
C MET A 61 18.46 0.37 15.05
N LEU A 62 17.48 1.24 14.80
CA LEU A 62 17.37 2.56 15.42
C LEU A 62 16.60 2.52 16.76
N ASP A 63 16.14 1.35 17.21
CA ASP A 63 15.19 1.21 18.32
C ASP A 63 13.92 2.07 18.14
N ALA A 64 13.54 2.35 16.89
CA ALA A 64 12.38 3.17 16.53
C ALA A 64 11.06 2.38 16.48
N GLY A 65 11.12 1.07 16.73
CA GLY A 65 10.01 0.14 16.59
C GLY A 65 9.72 -0.23 15.14
N ASN A 66 8.49 -0.68 14.87
CA ASN A 66 8.09 -1.16 13.55
C ASN A 66 7.77 0.00 12.59
N ALA A 67 8.23 -0.10 11.34
CA ALA A 67 7.83 0.81 10.28
C ALA A 67 6.31 0.68 10.03
N ALA A 68 5.55 1.73 10.33
CA ALA A 68 4.09 1.71 10.19
C ALA A 68 3.63 2.12 8.78
N GLU A 69 4.35 3.05 8.14
CA GLU A 69 3.98 3.64 6.87
C GLU A 69 5.22 4.13 6.11
N ILE A 70 5.21 3.96 4.78
CA ILE A 70 6.24 4.42 3.87
C ILE A 70 5.57 5.16 2.72
N ALA A 71 6.07 6.34 2.36
CA ALA A 71 5.59 7.10 1.20
C ALA A 71 6.74 7.31 0.21
N ILE A 72 6.51 6.93 -1.05
CA ILE A 72 7.49 7.01 -2.14
C ILE A 72 6.88 7.93 -3.20
N GLN A 73 7.49 9.10 -3.39
CA GLN A 73 7.06 10.10 -4.37
C GLN A 73 8.02 10.09 -5.54
N ALA A 74 7.55 9.59 -6.69
CA ALA A 74 8.27 9.68 -7.96
C ALA A 74 7.59 10.70 -8.89
N GLU A 75 8.28 11.05 -9.97
CA GLU A 75 7.80 12.07 -10.93
C GLU A 75 6.41 11.76 -11.50
N LYS A 76 6.08 10.48 -11.70
CA LYS A 76 4.84 10.06 -12.39
C LYS A 76 3.84 9.33 -11.48
N VAL A 77 4.26 8.92 -10.29
CA VAL A 77 3.43 8.13 -9.38
C VAL A 77 3.88 8.35 -7.95
N THR A 78 2.92 8.48 -7.05
CA THR A 78 3.16 8.41 -5.60
C THR A 78 2.59 7.10 -5.09
N THR A 79 3.39 6.33 -4.34
CA THR A 79 2.94 5.10 -3.69
C THR A 79 3.02 5.26 -2.19
N LEU A 80 1.87 5.07 -1.54
CA LEU A 80 1.73 5.03 -0.09
C LEU A 80 1.60 3.56 0.35
N ILE A 81 2.48 3.13 1.23
CA ILE A 81 2.51 1.77 1.76
C ILE A 81 2.20 1.82 3.25
N ARG A 82 1.23 1.01 3.68
CA ARG A 82 0.89 0.81 5.09
C ARG A 82 1.23 -0.62 5.49
N VAL A 83 2.03 -0.78 6.53
CA VAL A 83 2.29 -2.10 7.11
C VAL A 83 1.06 -2.53 7.89
N VAL A 84 0.59 -3.74 7.61
CA VAL A 84 -0.64 -4.29 8.16
C VAL A 84 -0.33 -5.10 9.40
N ASN A 85 0.64 -6.00 9.28
CA ASN A 85 1.24 -6.78 10.36
C ASN A 85 2.66 -7.20 9.95
N SER A 86 3.27 -8.15 10.65
CA SER A 86 4.61 -8.66 10.33
C SER A 86 4.72 -9.38 8.99
N SER A 87 3.60 -9.79 8.40
CA SER A 87 3.55 -10.61 7.19
C SER A 87 3.05 -9.86 5.97
N TYR A 88 2.17 -8.88 6.14
CA TYR A 88 1.47 -8.20 5.04
C TYR A 88 1.61 -6.68 5.09
N PHE A 89 1.50 -6.07 3.92
CA PHE A 89 1.36 -4.63 3.73
C PHE A 89 0.32 -4.32 2.65
N VAL A 90 -0.21 -3.10 2.67
CA VAL A 90 -1.06 -2.55 1.61
C VAL A 90 -0.29 -1.45 0.89
N ALA A 91 -0.14 -1.59 -0.42
CA ALA A 91 0.36 -0.53 -1.29
C ALA A 91 -0.82 0.18 -1.97
N PHE A 92 -0.73 1.50 -2.10
CA PHE A 92 -1.69 2.34 -2.79
C PHE A 92 -0.95 3.34 -3.67
N SER A 93 -1.13 3.24 -4.98
CA SER A 93 -0.53 4.14 -5.96
C SER A 93 -1.55 5.17 -6.44
N MET A 94 -1.09 6.40 -6.57
CA MET A 94 -1.86 7.56 -6.98
C MET A 94 -1.02 8.47 -7.87
N THR A 95 -1.67 9.39 -8.58
CA THR A 95 -0.98 10.44 -9.33
C THR A 95 -0.22 11.38 -8.38
N PRO A 96 0.85 12.06 -8.84
CA PRO A 96 1.65 12.92 -7.97
C PRO A 96 0.89 14.11 -7.34
N ASP A 97 -0.19 14.55 -7.99
CA ASP A 97 -1.08 15.63 -7.56
C ASP A 97 -2.26 15.15 -6.69
N ALA A 98 -2.37 13.85 -6.43
CA ALA A 98 -3.43 13.26 -5.63
C ALA A 98 -3.39 13.68 -4.16
N ASN A 99 -4.54 13.59 -3.49
CA ASN A 99 -4.65 13.90 -2.07
C ASN A 99 -4.12 12.77 -1.19
N ILE A 100 -2.82 12.81 -0.88
CA ILE A 100 -2.15 11.81 -0.01
C ILE A 100 -2.75 11.75 1.40
N GLY A 101 -3.27 12.87 1.93
CA GLY A 101 -3.91 12.90 3.24
C GLY A 101 -5.21 12.08 3.27
N LYS A 102 -6.03 12.19 2.22
CA LYS A 102 -7.23 11.38 2.04
C LYS A 102 -6.89 9.91 1.89
N ALA A 103 -5.88 9.59 1.08
CA ALA A 103 -5.40 8.21 0.91
C ALA A 103 -4.97 7.60 2.25
N ARG A 104 -4.14 8.31 3.01
CA ARG A 104 -3.68 7.92 4.35
C ARG A 104 -4.84 7.69 5.32
N TYR A 105 -5.84 8.59 5.30
CA TYR A 105 -7.04 8.45 6.12
C TYR A 105 -7.85 7.19 5.76
N LEU A 106 -8.07 6.94 4.47
CA LEU A 106 -8.82 5.78 4.00
C LEU A 106 -8.08 4.48 4.31
N LEU A 107 -6.78 4.41 4.04
CA LEU A 107 -5.97 3.25 4.42
C LEU A 107 -6.04 3.00 5.94
N ARG A 108 -5.94 4.05 6.77
CA ARG A 108 -6.02 3.89 8.22
C ARG A 108 -7.36 3.36 8.73
N THR A 109 -8.45 3.78 8.10
CA THR A 109 -9.82 3.48 8.58
C THR A 109 -10.42 2.24 7.94
N ARG A 110 -9.98 1.87 6.73
CA ARG A 110 -10.52 0.74 5.96
C ARG A 110 -9.68 -0.53 6.05
N VAL A 111 -8.35 -0.41 6.08
CA VAL A 111 -7.43 -1.57 6.18
C VAL A 111 -7.64 -2.40 7.47
N PRO A 112 -8.01 -1.85 8.63
CA PRO A 112 -8.34 -2.68 9.81
C PRO A 112 -9.48 -3.67 9.59
N ALA A 113 -10.39 -3.41 8.63
CA ALA A 113 -11.40 -4.39 8.26
C ALA A 113 -10.77 -5.61 7.54
N LEU A 114 -9.72 -5.41 6.75
CA LEU A 114 -8.95 -6.49 6.11
C LEU A 114 -8.21 -7.34 7.14
N LEU A 115 -7.67 -6.71 8.18
CA LEU A 115 -6.93 -7.38 9.26
C LEU A 115 -7.76 -8.44 10.00
N LYS A 116 -9.06 -8.20 10.19
CA LYS A 116 -9.94 -9.16 10.88
C LYS A 116 -10.09 -10.49 10.14
N GLU A 117 -9.81 -10.49 8.84
CA GLU A 117 -10.02 -11.63 7.94
C GLU A 117 -8.70 -12.39 7.66
N LEU A 118 -7.57 -11.83 8.10
CA LEU A 118 -6.24 -12.44 8.04
C LEU A 118 -5.81 -13.05 9.39
N ALA A 119 -6.70 -13.04 10.38
CA ALA A 119 -6.46 -13.49 11.76
C ALA A 119 -6.81 -14.98 11.96
#